data_AF-A0AAD5K8S8-F1
#
_entry.id   AF-A0AAD5K8S8-F1
#
_cell.length_a   1.000
_cell.length_b   1.000
_cell.length_c   1.000
_cell.angle_alpha   90.00
_cell.angle_beta   90.00
_cell.angle_gamma   90.00
#
_symmetry.space_group_name_H-M   'P 1'
#
loop_
_entity.id
_entity.type
_entity.pdbx_description
1 polymer ?
#
loop_
_entity_poly.entity_id
_entity_poly.type
_entity_poly.pdbx_seq_one_letter_code
_entity_poly.pdbx_strand_id
1 'polypeptide(L)'
;MEHNNYYFTKTIKYVKFEGIIQQICQQFNIKYIWYDQLCINQNNKEEKQHEIRNMHQIYENAYCTVALVPDYTADDDLNPSKQQYFKRLW
;
A
#
# COMPACT_ATOMS: atom_id res chain seq x y z
N MET A 1 12.05 -17.63 -19.43
CA MET A 1 12.67 -16.33 -19.08
C MET A 1 11.76 -15.47 -18.19
N GLU A 2 10.43 -15.47 -18.40
CA GLU A 2 9.47 -14.70 -17.57
C GLU A 2 9.32 -15.19 -16.12
N HIS A 3 9.33 -16.51 -15.88
CA HIS A 3 9.21 -17.09 -14.53
C HIS A 3 10.31 -16.58 -13.57
N ASN A 4 11.58 -16.57 -14.01
CA ASN A 4 12.69 -16.09 -13.17
C ASN A 4 12.55 -14.59 -12.82
N ASN A 5 11.99 -13.80 -13.74
CA ASN A 5 11.77 -12.38 -13.52
C ASN A 5 10.61 -12.13 -12.53
N TYR A 6 9.55 -12.96 -12.60
CA TYR A 6 8.46 -12.94 -11.63
C TYR A 6 8.93 -13.26 -10.20
N TYR A 7 9.73 -14.31 -10.01
CA TYR A 7 10.25 -14.65 -8.69
C TYR A 7 11.25 -13.59 -8.19
N PHE A 8 12.11 -13.08 -9.05
CA PHE A 8 13.06 -12.02 -8.70
C PHE A 8 12.36 -10.74 -8.24
N THR A 9 11.37 -10.26 -9.01
CA THR A 9 10.59 -9.07 -8.65
C THR A 9 9.77 -9.27 -7.38
N LYS A 10 9.22 -10.47 -7.17
CA LYS A 10 8.55 -10.83 -5.92
C LYS A 10 9.51 -10.76 -4.74
N THR A 11 10.69 -11.37 -4.83
CA THR A 11 11.72 -11.34 -3.78
C THR A 11 12.16 -9.92 -3.43
N ILE A 12 12.41 -9.06 -4.43
CA ILE A 12 12.79 -7.65 -4.18
C ILE A 12 11.69 -6.88 -3.46
N LYS A 13 10.41 -7.10 -3.81
CA LYS A 13 9.28 -6.46 -3.11
C LYS A 13 9.22 -6.85 -1.64
N TYR A 14 9.42 -8.13 -1.30
CA TYR A 14 9.44 -8.59 0.09
C TYR A 14 10.60 -8.02 0.89
N VAL A 15 11.82 -7.94 0.31
CA VAL A 15 12.98 -7.35 1.00
C VAL A 15 12.75 -5.86 1.33
N LYS A 16 12.19 -5.09 0.38
CA LYS A 16 11.83 -3.69 0.64
C LYS A 16 10.77 -3.56 1.74
N PHE A 17 9.78 -4.44 1.73
CA PHE A 17 8.71 -4.46 2.72
C PHE A 17 9.26 -4.72 4.14
N GLU A 18 10.11 -5.73 4.31
CA GLU A 18 10.74 -6.04 5.60
C GLU A 18 11.58 -4.89 6.15
N GLY A 19 12.36 -4.24 5.28
CA GLY A 19 13.17 -3.08 5.68
C GLY A 19 12.33 -1.91 6.21
N ILE A 20 11.21 -1.61 5.55
CA ILE A 20 10.29 -0.53 5.98
C ILE A 20 9.64 -0.88 7.32
N ILE A 21 9.19 -2.13 7.50
CA ILE A 21 8.61 -2.58 8.78
C ILE A 21 9.63 -2.43 9.92
N GLN A 22 10.89 -2.85 9.69
CA GLN A 22 11.93 -2.72 10.70
C GLN A 22 12.15 -1.26 11.11
N GLN A 23 12.22 -0.34 10.14
CA GLN A 23 12.38 1.09 10.41
C GLN A 23 11.21 1.67 11.21
N ILE A 24 9.97 1.33 10.85
CA ILE A 24 8.77 1.77 11.57
C ILE A 24 8.77 1.23 13.00
N CYS A 25 9.04 -0.06 13.19
CA CYS A 25 9.10 -0.68 14.51
C CYS A 25 10.15 0.00 15.41
N GLN A 26 11.35 0.30 14.86
CA GLN A 26 12.40 1.02 15.57
C GLN A 26 12.00 2.46 15.92
N GLN A 27 11.45 3.20 14.96
CA GLN A 27 11.07 4.60 15.14
C GLN A 27 9.98 4.78 16.19
N PHE A 28 8.99 3.89 16.22
CA PHE A 28 7.88 3.96 17.16
C PHE A 28 8.09 3.12 18.43
N ASN A 29 9.24 2.46 18.56
CA ASN A 29 9.54 1.54 19.66
C ASN A 29 8.44 0.49 19.89
N ILE A 30 7.94 -0.09 18.79
CA ILE A 30 6.92 -1.14 18.78
C ILE A 30 7.50 -2.45 18.28
N LYS A 31 6.97 -3.56 18.78
CA LYS A 31 7.47 -4.91 18.44
C LYS A 31 6.77 -5.52 17.23
N TYR A 32 5.52 -5.12 17.00
CA TYR A 32 4.66 -5.67 15.96
C TYR A 32 3.82 -4.56 15.34
N ILE A 33 3.53 -4.71 14.05
CA ILE A 33 2.53 -3.91 13.35
C ILE A 33 1.34 -4.80 13.00
N TRP A 34 0.17 -4.19 12.91
CA TRP A 34 -0.96 -4.83 12.26
C TRP A 34 -0.85 -4.60 10.76
N TYR A 35 -0.82 -5.68 9.98
CA TYR A 35 -0.86 -5.63 8.53
C TYR A 35 -2.24 -6.01 8.06
N ASP A 36 -2.92 -5.06 7.43
CA ASP A 36 -4.24 -5.30 6.89
C ASP A 36 -4.13 -5.85 5.47
N GLN A 37 -4.61 -7.07 5.31
CA GLN A 37 -4.76 -7.72 4.01
C GLN A 37 -6.24 -7.87 3.64
N LEU A 38 -7.14 -7.09 4.26
CA LEU A 38 -8.59 -7.08 4.01
C LEU A 38 -8.81 -7.22 2.51
N CYS A 39 -9.44 -8.34 2.16
CA CYS A 39 -9.59 -8.86 0.82
C CYS A 39 -10.57 -8.00 0.02
N ILE A 40 -10.18 -6.78 -0.32
CA ILE A 40 -10.90 -5.99 -1.31
C ILE A 40 -10.79 -6.74 -2.64
N ASN A 41 -11.94 -7.16 -3.17
CA ASN A 41 -12.02 -7.81 -4.46
C ASN A 41 -11.51 -6.86 -5.55
N GLN A 42 -10.25 -7.07 -5.99
CA GLN A 42 -9.62 -6.20 -6.97
C GLN A 42 -10.30 -6.26 -8.35
N ASN A 43 -11.10 -7.30 -8.61
CA ASN A 43 -11.84 -7.48 -9.86
C ASN A 43 -13.21 -6.77 -9.86
N ASN A 44 -13.71 -6.36 -8.70
CA ASN A 44 -14.98 -5.63 -8.58
C ASN A 44 -14.71 -4.15 -8.26
N LYS A 45 -14.82 -3.30 -9.29
CA LYS A 45 -14.51 -1.86 -9.17
C LYS A 45 -15.43 -1.12 -8.20
N GLU A 46 -16.72 -1.46 -8.17
CA GLU A 46 -17.73 -0.77 -7.36
C GLU A 46 -17.54 -1.09 -5.88
N GLU A 47 -17.43 -2.38 -5.55
CA GLU A 47 -17.09 -2.87 -4.21
C GLU A 47 -15.76 -2.29 -3.74
N LYS A 48 -14.71 -2.37 -4.58
CA LYS A 48 -13.41 -1.78 -4.26
C LYS A 48 -13.50 -0.30 -3.91
N GLN A 49 -14.23 0.50 -4.68
CA GLN A 49 -14.39 1.92 -4.38
C GLN A 49 -15.20 2.14 -3.09
N HIS A 50 -16.20 1.32 -2.82
CA HIS A 50 -16.97 1.37 -1.58
C HIS A 50 -16.07 1.09 -0.37
N GLU A 51 -15.33 -0.02 -0.39
CA GLU A 51 -14.42 -0.41 0.70
C GLU A 51 -13.31 0.63 0.92
N ILE A 52 -12.68 1.12 -0.15
CA ILE A 52 -11.64 2.16 -0.05
C ILE A 52 -12.17 3.41 0.65
N ARG A 53 -13.40 3.84 0.37
CA ARG A 53 -14.00 5.00 1.05
C ARG A 53 -14.21 4.76 2.53
N ASN A 54 -14.41 3.51 2.96
CA ASN A 54 -14.64 3.16 4.36
C ASN A 54 -13.36 2.84 5.14
N MET A 55 -12.21 2.67 4.47
CA MET A 55 -10.93 2.35 5.12
C MET A 55 -10.56 3.33 6.25
N HIS A 56 -10.95 4.61 6.15
CA HIS A 56 -10.71 5.59 7.21
C HIS A 56 -11.34 5.18 8.55
N GLN A 57 -12.53 4.56 8.55
CA GLN A 57 -13.22 4.09 9.76
C GLN A 57 -12.51 2.89 10.38
N ILE A 58 -11.93 2.02 9.55
CA ILE A 58 -11.21 0.84 10.00
C ILE A 58 -9.91 1.25 10.71
N TYR A 59 -9.23 2.27 10.19
CA TYR A 59 -7.94 2.74 10.72
C TYR A 59 -8.05 3.91 11.70
N GLU A 60 -9.26 4.41 12.00
CA GLU A 60 -9.45 5.66 12.77
C GLU A 60 -8.86 5.61 14.18
N ASN A 61 -8.79 4.41 14.77
CA ASN A 61 -8.28 4.19 16.12
C ASN A 61 -6.80 3.75 16.14
N ALA A 62 -6.14 3.67 14.99
CA ALA A 62 -4.72 3.34 14.93
C ALA A 62 -3.87 4.54 15.40
N TYR A 63 -2.81 4.25 16.16
CA TYR A 63 -1.84 5.28 16.56
C TYR A 63 -1.14 5.91 15.34
N CYS A 64 -0.85 5.10 14.32
CA CYS A 64 -0.28 5.53 13.05
C CYS A 64 -0.67 4.51 11.98
N THR A 65 -1.09 5.00 10.81
CA THR A 65 -1.42 4.19 9.63
C THR A 65 -0.42 4.49 8.52
N VAL A 66 0.22 3.45 8.00
CA VAL A 66 1.22 3.58 6.92
C VAL A 66 0.70 2.89 5.67
N ALA A 67 0.53 3.66 4.59
CA ALA A 67 0.15 3.13 3.29
C ALA A 67 1.39 2.97 2.40
N LEU A 68 1.62 1.74 1.91
CA LEU A 68 2.65 1.50 0.90
C LEU A 68 2.07 1.77 -0.48
N VAL A 69 2.68 2.72 -1.17
CA VAL A 69 2.27 3.15 -2.50
C VAL A 69 3.37 2.80 -3.50
N PRO A 70 3.01 2.50 -4.77
CA PRO A 70 4.00 2.40 -5.83
C PRO A 70 4.82 3.69 -5.92
N ASP A 71 6.10 3.56 -6.24
CA ASP A 71 6.95 4.69 -6.59
C ASP A 71 6.42 5.28 -7.91
N TYR A 72 5.86 6.49 -7.85
CA TYR A 72 5.46 7.23 -9.04
C TYR A 72 6.63 8.13 -9.40
N THR A 73 7.16 7.95 -10.61
CA THR A 73 8.12 8.92 -11.15
C THR A 73 7.40 10.26 -11.36
N ALA A 74 8.12 11.38 -11.28
CA ALA A 74 7.51 12.71 -11.44
C ALA A 74 6.69 12.87 -12.75
N ASP A 75 7.00 12.10 -13.79
CA ASP A 75 6.23 12.05 -15.04
C ASP A 75 4.84 11.39 -14.88
N ASP A 76 4.69 10.42 -13.97
CA ASP A 76 3.40 9.82 -13.62
C ASP A 76 2.55 10.74 -12.74
N ASP A 77 3.18 11.57 -11.91
CA ASP A 77 2.54 12.63 -11.11
C ASP A 77 2.02 13.81 -11.97
N LEU A 78 2.43 13.88 -13.23
CA LEU A 78 1.87 14.81 -14.21
C LEU A 78 0.76 14.19 -15.06
N ASN A 79 0.47 12.90 -14.89
CA ASN A 79 -0.60 12.22 -15.61
C ASN A 79 -1.83 12.00 -14.73
N PRO A 80 -2.87 12.86 -14.85
CA PRO A 80 -4.05 12.78 -14.01
C PRO A 80 -4.82 11.46 -14.23
N SER A 81 -4.70 10.81 -15.39
CA SER A 81 -5.38 9.53 -15.65
C SER A 81 -4.77 8.35 -14.86
N LYS A 82 -3.52 8.47 -14.41
CA LYS A 82 -2.83 7.45 -13.61
C LYS A 82 -2.98 7.64 -12.10
N GLN A 83 -3.35 8.85 -11.66
CA GLN A 83 -3.62 9.18 -10.26
C GLN A 83 -5.05 8.80 -9.83
N GLN A 84 -5.42 7.54 -10.00
CA GLN A 84 -6.78 7.10 -9.68
C GLN A 84 -7.06 7.13 -8.16
N TYR A 85 -6.02 7.05 -7.32
CA TYR A 85 -6.17 6.80 -5.89
C TYR A 85 -5.77 7.97 -4.97
N PHE A 86 -5.06 8.98 -5.48
CA PHE A 86 -4.52 10.10 -4.67
C PHE A 86 -5.08 11.48 -5.04
N LYS A 87 -6.12 11.52 -5.88
CA LYS A 87 -6.59 12.75 -6.54
C LYS A 87 -7.42 13.71 -5.69
N ARG A 88 -7.21 13.71 -4.36
CA ARG A 88 -7.92 14.44 -3.28
C ARG A 88 -8.78 13.51 -2.42
N LEU A 89 -8.85 13.90 -1.14
CA LEU A 89 -9.61 13.34 -0.02
C LEU A 89 -8.76 12.49 0.95
N TRP A 90 -7.85 13.17 1.64
CA TRP A 90 -8.08 13.39 3.07
C TRP A 90 -8.95 14.64 3.22
#